data_AF-A0A5C7XCX9-F1
#
_entry.id   AF-A0A5C7XCX9-F1
#
_cell.length_a   1.000
_cell.length_b   1.000
_cell.length_c   1.000
_cell.angle_alpha   90.00
_cell.angle_beta   90.00
_cell.angle_gamma   90.00
#
_symmetry.space_group_name_H-M   'P 1'
#
loop_
_entity.id
_entity.type
_entity.pdbx_description
1 polymer ?
#
loop_
_entity_poly.entity_id
_entity_poly.type
_entity_poly.pdbx_seq_one_letter_code
_entity_poly.pdbx_strand_id
1 'polypeptide(L)'
;MKSNRSYSKFVFTLLFMMNITPTFALAGGVKETPKELTLTRHDDGTFSIVSKSVRLEVLLSKIREKTNVDIYVDNELKQQPISIDAKSISLIQLLQHIAGDNYAIVYDGDNIVAMHMLSEKATPSTNSTNPAPDFSGQVKIRNQHAKMFFMPANNSESAINNYIKKRHQILSKLVAGTPKKELHAQLSFPHYISSEQLVATLKQKQLDPVTLNIGWKENGGGYDLKSGESTEDAIKSASLHHARFVSQLLEDANLQVETLRQQGTNDDQMIPALEFQKNANDLNTTLKQKGIQFYGVRVAATAEKLLAAASDNRSIRLVDPLWGGTIEYEITHVYPTIKIAIPIAPQSTVTPDMNEESEK
;
A
#
# COMPACT_ATOMS: atom_id res chain seq x y z
N MET A 1 41.83 21.08 -32.44
CA MET A 1 41.00 21.29 -33.65
C MET A 1 39.55 21.37 -33.20
N LYS A 2 38.93 22.54 -33.41
CA LYS A 2 37.52 22.83 -33.14
C LYS A 2 36.67 22.17 -34.23
N SER A 3 35.54 21.57 -33.87
CA SER A 3 34.44 21.30 -34.80
C SER A 3 33.12 21.59 -34.09
N ASN A 4 32.59 22.77 -34.38
CA ASN A 4 31.24 23.20 -34.09
C ASN A 4 30.25 22.39 -34.92
N ARG A 5 29.14 21.94 -34.32
CA ARG A 5 27.87 21.83 -35.06
C ARG A 5 26.73 22.43 -34.24
N SER A 6 26.21 23.49 -34.83
CA SER A 6 25.03 24.28 -34.52
C SER A 6 23.80 23.69 -35.24
N TYR A 7 22.64 24.31 -35.00
CA TYR A 7 21.32 24.17 -35.65
C TYR A 7 20.41 23.08 -35.03
N SER A 8 19.11 23.28 -34.83
CA SER A 8 18.17 24.34 -35.24
C SER A 8 16.96 24.32 -34.30
N LYS A 9 16.44 25.50 -33.93
CA LYS A 9 15.15 25.66 -33.25
C LYS A 9 14.05 25.55 -34.31
N PHE A 10 13.10 24.62 -34.15
CA PHE A 10 11.85 24.63 -34.90
C PHE A 10 10.70 25.04 -33.97
N VAL A 11 10.19 26.24 -34.23
CA VAL A 11 8.93 26.76 -33.70
C VAL A 11 7.85 26.38 -34.71
N PHE A 12 6.86 25.60 -34.30
CA PHE A 12 5.62 25.44 -35.06
C PHE A 12 4.49 26.11 -34.28
N THR A 13 4.16 27.33 -34.70
CA THR A 13 2.90 28.00 -34.39
C THR A 13 1.96 27.71 -35.56
N LEU A 14 0.91 26.93 -35.33
CA LEU A 14 -0.15 26.73 -36.32
C LEU A 14 -1.46 27.28 -35.74
N LEU A 15 -1.83 28.46 -36.25
CA LEU A 15 -3.07 29.17 -36.00
C LEU A 15 -4.09 28.68 -37.02
N PHE A 16 -5.07 27.87 -36.61
CA PHE A 16 -6.26 27.61 -37.44
C PHE A 16 -7.42 28.44 -36.91
N MET A 17 -7.64 29.58 -37.57
CA MET A 17 -8.87 30.35 -37.51
C MET A 17 -9.88 29.67 -38.44
N MET A 18 -10.86 28.95 -37.88
CA MET A 18 -12.08 28.61 -38.60
C MET A 18 -13.27 29.19 -37.88
N ASN A 19 -13.86 30.19 -38.52
CA ASN A 19 -15.18 30.72 -38.23
C ASN A 19 -16.22 29.60 -38.43
N ILE A 20 -16.85 29.18 -37.34
CA ILE A 20 -18.12 28.46 -37.38
C ILE A 20 -19.10 29.29 -36.57
N THR A 21 -20.03 29.92 -37.28
CA THR A 21 -21.25 30.52 -36.73
C THR A 21 -22.06 29.45 -35.99
N PRO A 22 -22.35 29.60 -34.68
CA PRO A 22 -23.33 28.76 -34.04
C PRO A 22 -24.74 29.25 -34.42
N THR A 23 -25.48 28.37 -35.08
CA THR A 23 -26.93 28.45 -35.24
C THR A 23 -27.57 28.43 -33.85
N PHE A 24 -28.30 29.50 -33.49
CA PHE A 24 -29.15 29.52 -32.30
C PHE A 24 -30.34 28.58 -32.51
N ALA A 25 -30.24 27.35 -32.04
CA ALA A 25 -31.41 26.53 -31.75
C ALA A 25 -31.84 26.81 -30.30
N LEU A 26 -32.97 27.50 -30.14
CA LEU A 26 -33.71 27.54 -28.88
C LEU A 26 -34.12 26.10 -28.51
N ALA A 27 -33.40 25.50 -27.58
CA ALA A 27 -33.89 24.35 -26.82
C ALA A 27 -34.32 24.85 -25.43
N GLY A 28 -35.57 24.52 -25.06
CA GLY A 28 -36.26 25.05 -23.89
C GLY A 28 -35.45 24.94 -22.60
N GLY A 29 -35.31 26.07 -21.92
CA GLY A 29 -34.71 26.15 -20.60
C GLY A 29 -35.54 25.37 -19.58
N VAL A 30 -35.07 24.18 -19.24
CA VAL A 30 -35.27 23.66 -17.89
C VAL A 30 -34.47 24.59 -16.98
N LYS A 31 -35.15 25.37 -16.13
CA LYS A 31 -34.52 26.12 -15.06
C LYS A 31 -33.80 25.12 -14.15
N GLU A 32 -32.51 24.88 -14.38
CA GLU A 32 -31.67 24.21 -13.41
C GLU A 32 -31.65 25.07 -12.14
N THR A 33 -32.18 24.53 -11.05
CA THR A 33 -31.91 25.04 -9.70
C THR A 33 -30.40 25.22 -9.54
N PRO A 34 -29.92 26.32 -8.94
CA PRO A 34 -28.48 26.54 -8.76
C PRO A 34 -27.91 25.33 -8.01
N LYS A 35 -27.08 24.54 -8.69
CA LYS A 35 -26.43 23.36 -8.10
C LYS A 35 -25.55 23.86 -6.96
N GLU A 36 -25.95 23.55 -5.74
CA GLU A 36 -25.26 23.96 -4.51
C GLU A 36 -23.88 23.28 -4.48
N LEU A 37 -22.83 24.04 -4.75
CA LEU A 37 -21.44 23.64 -4.58
C LEU A 37 -20.69 24.69 -3.75
N THR A 38 -20.56 24.40 -2.47
CA THR A 38 -19.70 25.16 -1.55
C THR A 38 -18.51 24.30 -1.18
N LEU A 39 -17.29 24.81 -1.42
CA LEU A 39 -16.04 24.20 -0.98
C LEU A 39 -15.25 25.25 -0.22
N THR A 40 -15.04 25.03 1.07
CA THR A 40 -14.28 25.92 1.95
C THR A 40 -13.03 25.18 2.40
N ARG A 41 -11.86 25.81 2.25
CA ARG A 41 -10.60 25.36 2.84
C ARG A 41 -10.39 26.14 4.13
N HIS A 42 -10.09 25.44 5.22
CA HIS A 42 -9.81 26.01 6.53
C HIS A 42 -8.31 26.20 6.74
N ASP A 43 -7.92 27.02 7.72
CA ASP A 43 -6.52 27.34 8.02
C ASP A 43 -5.71 26.13 8.50
N ASP A 44 -6.37 25.14 9.11
CA ASP A 44 -5.78 23.87 9.55
C ASP A 44 -5.54 22.88 8.39
N GLY A 45 -5.83 23.30 7.15
CA GLY A 45 -5.66 22.47 5.96
C GLY A 45 -6.80 21.49 5.69
N THR A 46 -7.88 21.52 6.48
CA THR A 46 -9.10 20.72 6.24
C THR A 46 -10.07 21.44 5.30
N PHE A 47 -11.08 20.70 4.84
CA PHE A 47 -12.09 21.14 3.89
C PHE A 47 -13.50 20.89 4.42
N SER A 48 -14.40 21.82 4.17
CA SER A 48 -15.85 21.60 4.25
C SER A 48 -16.44 21.70 2.85
N ILE A 49 -17.23 20.70 2.48
CA ILE A 49 -17.85 20.60 1.16
C ILE A 49 -19.34 20.30 1.30
N VAL A 50 -20.14 21.03 0.52
CA VAL A 50 -21.54 20.67 0.24
C VAL A 50 -21.69 20.71 -1.28
N SER A 51 -21.97 19.56 -1.86
CA SER A 51 -22.23 19.35 -3.29
C SER A 51 -23.54 18.59 -3.42
N LYS A 52 -24.50 19.13 -4.17
CA LYS A 52 -25.77 18.45 -4.49
C LYS A 52 -25.85 18.18 -5.99
N SER A 53 -25.53 16.95 -6.39
CA SER A 53 -25.62 16.47 -7.79
C SER A 53 -24.85 17.35 -8.78
N VAL A 54 -23.62 17.74 -8.41
CA VAL A 54 -22.75 18.55 -9.25
C VAL A 54 -21.89 17.64 -10.11
N ARG A 55 -21.63 18.00 -11.38
CA ARG A 55 -20.72 17.22 -12.22
C ARG A 55 -19.35 17.13 -11.56
N LEU A 56 -18.79 15.93 -11.56
CA LEU A 56 -17.51 15.63 -10.93
C LEU A 56 -16.39 16.56 -11.42
N GLU A 57 -16.32 16.83 -12.72
CA GLU A 57 -15.36 17.77 -13.30
C GLU A 57 -15.39 19.17 -12.64
N VAL A 58 -16.58 19.67 -12.32
CA VAL A 58 -16.75 20.99 -11.68
C VAL A 58 -16.26 20.96 -10.24
N LEU A 59 -16.56 19.90 -9.50
CA LEU A 59 -16.04 19.70 -8.16
C LEU A 59 -14.51 19.62 -8.16
N LEU A 60 -13.95 18.78 -9.02
CA LEU A 60 -12.50 18.58 -9.13
C LEU A 60 -11.76 19.86 -9.54
N SER A 61 -12.34 20.66 -10.44
CA SER A 61 -11.80 21.97 -10.79
C SER A 61 -11.75 22.91 -9.59
N LYS A 62 -12.78 22.92 -8.73
CA LYS A 62 -12.75 23.73 -7.50
C LYS A 62 -11.72 23.22 -6.50
N ILE A 63 -11.56 21.90 -6.37
CA ILE A 63 -10.52 21.34 -5.52
C ILE A 63 -9.15 21.78 -6.03
N ARG A 64 -8.87 21.61 -7.33
CA ARG A 64 -7.61 22.05 -7.97
C ARG A 64 -7.33 23.54 -7.74
N GLU A 65 -8.34 24.40 -7.85
CA GLU A 65 -8.20 25.84 -7.57
C GLU A 65 -7.77 26.11 -6.11
N LYS A 66 -8.29 25.36 -5.14
CA LYS A 66 -7.99 25.58 -3.70
C LYS A 66 -6.73 24.88 -3.21
N THR A 67 -6.27 23.85 -3.90
CA THR A 67 -5.16 22.99 -3.45
C THR A 67 -3.95 23.01 -4.35
N ASN A 68 -4.08 23.46 -5.60
CA ASN A 68 -3.07 23.33 -6.65
C ASN A 68 -2.68 21.86 -6.93
N VAL A 69 -3.60 20.92 -6.68
CA VAL A 69 -3.42 19.50 -6.96
C VAL A 69 -4.06 19.17 -8.29
N ASP A 70 -3.30 18.60 -9.22
CA ASP A 70 -3.82 18.16 -10.51
C ASP A 70 -4.59 16.85 -10.37
N ILE A 71 -5.90 16.86 -10.64
CA ILE A 71 -6.72 15.65 -10.53
C ILE A 71 -7.07 15.14 -11.93
N TYR A 72 -6.52 13.99 -12.29
CA TYR A 72 -6.74 13.29 -13.54
C TYR A 72 -7.87 12.27 -13.38
N VAL A 73 -8.85 12.35 -14.27
CA VAL A 73 -10.05 11.51 -14.25
C VAL A 73 -10.42 11.17 -15.67
N ASP A 74 -10.88 9.95 -15.89
CA ASP A 74 -11.41 9.54 -17.18
C ASP A 74 -12.61 10.40 -17.60
N ASN A 75 -12.69 10.72 -18.90
CA ASN A 75 -13.68 11.66 -19.42
C ASN A 75 -15.13 11.23 -19.16
N GLU A 76 -15.39 9.93 -19.01
CA GLU A 76 -16.72 9.41 -18.68
C GLU A 76 -17.12 9.73 -17.23
N LEU A 77 -16.19 9.53 -16.28
CA LEU A 77 -16.41 9.83 -14.86
C LEU A 77 -16.57 11.34 -14.61
N LYS A 78 -15.88 12.19 -15.40
CA LYS A 78 -15.99 13.65 -15.30
C LYS A 78 -17.43 14.17 -15.40
N GLN A 79 -18.28 13.49 -16.18
CA GLN A 79 -19.67 13.91 -16.40
C GLN A 79 -20.64 13.39 -15.34
N GLN A 80 -20.21 12.45 -14.48
CA GLN A 80 -21.09 11.88 -13.46
C GLN A 80 -21.42 12.93 -12.38
N PRO A 81 -22.70 13.07 -11.99
CA PRO A 81 -23.08 13.93 -10.88
C PRO A 81 -22.69 13.29 -9.55
N ILE A 82 -22.10 14.08 -8.65
CA ILE A 82 -21.70 13.64 -7.31
C ILE A 82 -22.34 14.52 -6.23
N SER A 83 -22.74 13.87 -5.14
CA SER A 83 -23.28 14.52 -3.95
C SER A 83 -22.41 14.20 -2.75
N ILE A 84 -21.93 15.24 -2.07
CA ILE A 84 -21.06 15.12 -0.89
C ILE A 84 -21.49 16.19 0.11
N ASP A 85 -21.69 15.79 1.35
CA ASP A 85 -21.85 16.70 2.49
C ASP A 85 -20.86 16.25 3.56
N ALA A 86 -19.78 17.02 3.73
CA ALA A 86 -18.73 16.71 4.68
C ALA A 86 -18.12 17.98 5.27
N LYS A 87 -17.71 17.91 6.53
CA LYS A 87 -17.13 19.03 7.27
C LYS A 87 -15.80 18.63 7.86
N SER A 88 -14.83 19.55 7.80
CA SER A 88 -13.50 19.41 8.41
C SER A 88 -12.79 18.10 8.04
N ILE A 89 -12.85 17.71 6.77
CA ILE A 89 -12.15 16.53 6.24
C ILE A 89 -10.83 16.94 5.59
N SER A 90 -9.80 16.10 5.70
CA SER A 90 -8.54 16.32 4.98
C SER A 90 -8.76 16.22 3.47
N LEU A 91 -7.83 16.78 2.67
CA LEU A 91 -7.87 16.61 1.22
C LEU A 91 -7.93 15.13 0.82
N ILE A 92 -7.14 14.27 1.46
CA ILE A 92 -7.12 12.83 1.17
C ILE A 92 -8.51 12.22 1.42
N GLN A 93 -9.15 12.54 2.54
CA GLN A 93 -10.51 12.05 2.84
C GLN A 93 -11.54 12.57 1.84
N LEU A 94 -11.44 13.83 1.42
CA LEU A 94 -12.30 14.40 0.38
C LEU A 94 -12.14 13.65 -0.94
N LEU A 95 -10.90 13.40 -1.35
CA LEU A 95 -10.59 12.66 -2.56
C LEU A 95 -11.02 11.18 -2.46
N GLN A 96 -10.92 10.56 -1.29
CA GLN A 96 -11.47 9.23 -0.99
C GLN A 96 -13.00 9.19 -1.09
N HIS A 97 -13.70 10.24 -0.63
CA HIS A 97 -15.15 10.33 -0.81
C HIS A 97 -15.56 10.41 -2.29
N ILE A 98 -14.68 10.96 -3.13
CA ILE A 98 -14.92 11.10 -4.57
C ILE A 98 -14.59 9.81 -5.32
N ALA A 99 -13.41 9.22 -5.08
CA ALA A 99 -12.88 8.11 -5.85
C ALA A 99 -13.09 6.73 -5.19
N GLY A 100 -13.60 6.68 -3.95
CA GLY A 100 -13.63 5.48 -3.14
C GLY A 100 -12.21 4.96 -2.84
N ASP A 101 -12.02 3.65 -2.98
CA ASP A 101 -10.71 2.98 -2.85
C ASP A 101 -9.88 3.04 -4.16
N ASN A 102 -10.38 3.66 -5.24
CA ASN A 102 -9.85 3.54 -6.60
C ASN A 102 -9.09 4.80 -7.07
N TYR A 103 -7.99 5.14 -6.42
CA TYR A 103 -7.16 6.27 -6.83
C TYR A 103 -5.66 6.06 -6.60
N ALA A 104 -4.85 6.77 -7.38
CA ALA A 104 -3.42 6.95 -7.17
C ALA A 104 -3.15 8.41 -6.78
N ILE A 105 -2.26 8.63 -5.80
CA ILE A 105 -1.79 9.98 -5.46
C ILE A 105 -0.35 10.16 -5.93
N VAL A 106 -0.05 11.32 -6.51
CA VAL A 106 1.30 11.79 -6.84
C VAL A 106 1.75 12.80 -5.80
N TYR A 107 2.95 12.60 -5.29
CA TYR A 107 3.61 13.45 -4.31
C TYR A 107 4.87 14.09 -4.89
N ASP A 108 5.10 15.35 -4.57
CA ASP A 108 6.39 16.04 -4.68
C ASP A 108 6.85 16.45 -3.28
N GLY A 109 7.90 15.80 -2.78
CA GLY A 109 8.24 15.85 -1.35
C GLY A 109 7.10 15.32 -0.48
N ASP A 110 6.63 16.14 0.46
CA ASP A 110 5.49 15.87 1.35
C ASP A 110 4.16 16.44 0.82
N ASN A 111 4.19 17.12 -0.33
CA ASN A 111 3.02 17.74 -0.92
C ASN A 111 2.36 16.80 -1.92
N ILE A 112 1.03 16.74 -1.87
CA ILE A 112 0.23 16.14 -2.95
C ILE A 112 0.29 17.09 -4.14
N VAL A 113 0.72 16.60 -5.30
CA VAL A 113 0.78 17.39 -6.54
C VAL A 113 -0.18 16.91 -7.61
N ALA A 114 -0.54 15.63 -7.59
CA ALA A 114 -1.59 15.13 -8.45
C ALA A 114 -2.34 13.95 -7.83
N MET A 115 -3.50 13.63 -8.39
CA MET A 115 -4.26 12.42 -8.11
C MET A 115 -4.82 11.87 -9.41
N HIS A 116 -4.71 10.58 -9.63
CA HIS A 116 -5.36 9.89 -10.73
C HIS A 116 -6.52 9.09 -10.14
N MET A 117 -7.75 9.44 -10.52
CA MET A 117 -8.90 8.60 -10.25
C MET A 117 -8.91 7.50 -11.31
N LEU A 118 -8.82 6.27 -10.85
CA LEU A 118 -8.64 5.12 -11.71
C LEU A 118 -10.03 4.63 -12.07
N SER A 119 -10.31 4.52 -13.36
CA SER A 119 -11.64 4.12 -13.80
C SER A 119 -11.88 2.67 -13.43
N GLU A 120 -13.02 2.39 -12.77
CA GLU A 120 -13.62 1.07 -12.86
C GLU A 120 -14.08 0.87 -14.31
N LYS A 121 -13.15 0.58 -15.23
CA LYS A 121 -13.58 -0.10 -16.45
C LYS A 121 -14.07 -1.47 -16.01
N ALA A 122 -15.38 -1.55 -15.77
CA ALA A 122 -16.12 -2.77 -15.94
C ALA A 122 -15.75 -3.30 -17.32
N THR A 123 -14.81 -4.23 -17.38
CA THR A 123 -14.81 -5.19 -18.47
C THR A 123 -16.20 -5.82 -18.40
N PRO A 124 -17.04 -5.71 -19.45
CA PRO A 124 -18.36 -6.29 -19.44
C PRO A 124 -18.21 -7.81 -19.50
N SER A 125 -17.99 -8.44 -18.35
CA SER A 125 -18.33 -9.84 -18.14
C SER A 125 -19.81 -9.85 -17.83
N THR A 126 -20.61 -10.21 -18.82
CA THR A 126 -22.02 -10.53 -18.69
C THR A 126 -22.25 -11.41 -17.45
N ASN A 127 -23.21 -11.01 -16.60
CA ASN A 127 -23.80 -11.75 -15.47
C ASN A 127 -23.17 -11.69 -14.06
N SER A 128 -22.29 -10.73 -13.74
CA SER A 128 -21.80 -10.56 -12.36
C SER A 128 -22.34 -9.30 -11.69
N THR A 129 -23.25 -9.47 -10.72
CA THR A 129 -23.62 -8.43 -9.73
C THR A 129 -22.36 -7.95 -8.98
N ASN A 130 -22.01 -6.67 -9.15
CA ASN A 130 -20.86 -5.94 -8.58
C ASN A 130 -19.47 -6.53 -8.90
N PRO A 131 -18.74 -5.99 -9.90
CA PRO A 131 -17.34 -6.34 -10.10
C PRO A 131 -16.51 -5.81 -8.91
N ALA A 132 -16.18 -6.68 -7.95
CA ALA A 132 -15.22 -6.29 -6.90
C ALA A 132 -13.93 -5.75 -7.55
N PRO A 133 -13.39 -4.61 -7.08
CA PRO A 133 -12.23 -3.95 -7.68
C PRO A 133 -11.06 -4.93 -7.79
N ASP A 134 -10.36 -4.90 -8.91
CA ASP A 134 -9.23 -5.80 -9.23
C ASP A 134 -7.93 -5.39 -8.52
N PHE A 135 -7.93 -4.23 -7.85
CA PHE A 135 -6.90 -3.76 -6.93
C PHE A 135 -7.48 -3.39 -5.57
N SER A 136 -6.69 -3.59 -4.52
CA SER A 136 -6.99 -3.14 -3.17
C SER A 136 -5.66 -2.73 -2.54
N GLY A 137 -5.44 -1.43 -2.35
CA GLY A 137 -4.17 -0.89 -1.88
C GLY A 137 -4.09 0.62 -2.07
N GLN A 138 -2.88 1.17 -2.00
CA GLN A 138 -2.61 2.58 -2.26
C GLN A 138 -1.55 2.71 -3.34
N VAL A 139 -1.64 3.72 -4.21
CA VAL A 139 -0.54 4.05 -5.12
C VAL A 139 0.01 5.43 -4.80
N LYS A 140 1.32 5.52 -4.58
CA LYS A 140 2.04 6.78 -4.36
C LYS A 140 3.08 6.97 -5.45
N ILE A 141 2.98 8.04 -6.22
CA ILE A 141 3.97 8.39 -7.24
C ILE A 141 4.90 9.46 -6.66
N ARG A 142 6.22 9.23 -6.66
CA ARG A 142 7.24 10.19 -6.22
C ARG A 142 8.47 10.06 -7.10
N ASN A 143 9.09 11.18 -7.47
CA ASN A 143 10.29 11.21 -8.33
C ASN A 143 10.12 10.35 -9.61
N GLN A 144 8.97 10.50 -10.28
CA GLN A 144 8.59 9.74 -11.48
C GLN A 144 8.49 8.21 -11.30
N HIS A 145 8.43 7.71 -10.08
CA HIS A 145 8.21 6.28 -9.80
C HIS A 145 6.90 6.08 -9.06
N ALA A 146 6.09 5.14 -9.53
CA ALA A 146 4.87 4.72 -8.86
C ALA A 146 5.18 3.60 -7.85
N LYS A 147 4.75 3.75 -6.60
CA LYS A 147 4.82 2.72 -5.57
C LYS A 147 3.41 2.24 -5.25
N MET A 148 3.15 0.97 -5.56
CA MET A 148 1.87 0.31 -5.27
C MET A 148 1.98 -0.45 -3.94
N PHE A 149 1.27 0.03 -2.93
CA PHE A 149 1.22 -0.53 -1.60
C PHE A 149 0.04 -1.50 -1.46
N PHE A 150 0.33 -2.76 -1.19
CA PHE A 150 -0.64 -3.81 -0.91
C PHE A 150 -0.76 -3.95 0.60
N MET A 151 -1.72 -3.23 1.19
CA MET A 151 -1.93 -3.16 2.64
C MET A 151 -3.40 -2.85 3.00
N PRO A 152 -3.87 -3.23 4.19
CA PRO A 152 -5.18 -2.82 4.69
C PRO A 152 -5.25 -1.30 4.90
N ALA A 153 -6.47 -0.75 4.97
CA ALA A 153 -6.69 0.68 5.18
C ALA A 153 -6.15 1.19 6.54
N ASN A 154 -6.19 0.34 7.57
CA ASN A 154 -5.63 0.57 8.89
C ASN A 154 -5.40 -0.75 9.63
N ASN A 155 -4.89 -0.68 10.86
CA ASN A 155 -4.55 -1.85 11.69
C ASN A 155 -5.72 -2.43 12.48
N SER A 156 -6.96 -1.97 12.28
CA SER A 156 -8.12 -2.57 12.94
C SER A 156 -8.37 -3.99 12.43
N GLU A 157 -8.83 -4.87 13.30
CA GLU A 157 -9.13 -6.27 12.93
C GLU A 157 -10.14 -6.35 11.78
N SER A 158 -11.19 -5.52 11.81
CA SER A 158 -12.19 -5.46 10.75
C SER A 158 -11.59 -5.05 9.39
N ALA A 159 -10.73 -4.03 9.36
CA ALA A 159 -10.06 -3.60 8.13
C ALA A 159 -9.12 -4.67 7.58
N ILE A 160 -8.38 -5.35 8.46
CA ILE A 160 -7.49 -6.46 8.11
C ILE A 160 -8.29 -7.64 7.53
N ASN A 161 -9.36 -8.07 8.21
CA ASN A 161 -10.16 -9.20 7.76
C ASN A 161 -10.88 -8.90 6.43
N ASN A 162 -11.38 -7.66 6.26
CA ASN A 162 -11.95 -7.21 5.00
C ASN A 162 -10.90 -7.20 3.87
N TYR A 163 -9.68 -6.73 4.16
CA TYR A 163 -8.57 -6.76 3.22
C TYR A 163 -8.24 -8.20 2.78
N ILE A 164 -8.04 -9.12 3.73
CA ILE A 164 -7.77 -10.53 3.44
C ILE A 164 -8.85 -11.13 2.53
N LYS A 165 -10.12 -10.92 2.89
CA LYS A 165 -11.26 -11.38 2.09
C LYS A 165 -11.22 -10.83 0.66
N LYS A 166 -11.02 -9.52 0.49
CA LYS A 166 -10.92 -8.88 -0.84
C LYS A 166 -9.75 -9.46 -1.65
N ARG A 167 -8.57 -9.64 -1.05
CA ARG A 167 -7.39 -10.18 -1.75
C ARG A 167 -7.58 -11.64 -2.17
N HIS A 168 -8.18 -12.47 -1.32
CA HIS A 168 -8.52 -13.86 -1.67
C HIS A 168 -9.59 -13.93 -2.77
N GLN A 169 -10.57 -13.03 -2.78
CA GLN A 169 -11.54 -12.92 -3.89
C GLN A 169 -10.87 -12.57 -5.22
N ILE A 170 -9.90 -11.63 -5.22
CA ILE A 170 -9.11 -11.29 -6.40
C ILE A 170 -8.33 -12.52 -6.89
N LEU A 171 -7.73 -13.28 -5.97
CA LEU A 171 -7.02 -14.51 -6.31
C LEU A 171 -7.96 -15.56 -6.94
N SER A 172 -9.17 -15.76 -6.41
CA SER A 172 -10.16 -16.66 -7.01
C SER A 172 -10.53 -16.24 -8.44
N LYS A 173 -10.70 -14.94 -8.70
CA LYS A 173 -10.96 -14.42 -10.05
C LYS A 173 -9.78 -14.66 -10.99
N LEU A 174 -8.54 -14.44 -10.51
CA LEU A 174 -7.32 -14.69 -11.28
C LEU A 174 -7.18 -16.16 -11.68
N VAL A 175 -7.57 -17.08 -10.80
CA VAL A 175 -7.60 -18.52 -11.11
C VAL A 175 -8.65 -18.85 -12.16
N ALA A 176 -9.84 -18.26 -12.07
CA ALA A 176 -10.90 -18.50 -13.06
C ALA A 176 -10.52 -18.03 -14.48
N GLY A 177 -9.79 -16.91 -14.61
CA GLY A 177 -9.37 -16.39 -15.91
C GLY A 177 -8.02 -16.93 -16.41
N THR A 178 -7.04 -17.07 -15.53
CA THR A 178 -5.65 -17.39 -15.88
C THR A 178 -4.98 -18.30 -14.83
N PRO A 179 -5.40 -19.56 -14.67
CA PRO A 179 -4.98 -20.42 -13.56
C PRO A 179 -3.48 -20.70 -13.52
N LYS A 180 -2.83 -20.77 -14.68
CA LYS A 180 -1.39 -21.06 -14.84
C LYS A 180 -0.51 -19.80 -14.86
N LYS A 181 -1.06 -18.62 -14.61
CA LYS A 181 -0.28 -17.38 -14.60
C LYS A 181 0.64 -17.39 -13.38
N GLU A 182 1.94 -17.26 -13.64
CA GLU A 182 2.93 -17.04 -12.59
C GLU A 182 2.76 -15.65 -11.97
N LEU A 183 2.70 -15.61 -10.64
CA LEU A 183 2.49 -14.41 -9.86
C LEU A 183 3.47 -14.39 -8.69
N HIS A 184 3.96 -13.19 -8.36
CA HIS A 184 4.51 -12.97 -7.03
C HIS A 184 3.37 -12.77 -6.04
N ALA A 185 3.49 -13.31 -4.84
CA ALA A 185 2.54 -13.11 -3.76
C ALA A 185 3.24 -12.89 -2.42
N GLN A 186 2.64 -12.06 -1.57
CA GLN A 186 3.03 -11.94 -0.17
C GLN A 186 2.17 -12.87 0.68
N LEU A 187 2.80 -13.79 1.40
CA LEU A 187 2.14 -14.60 2.41
C LEU A 187 2.29 -13.95 3.77
N SER A 188 1.23 -14.00 4.58
CA SER A 188 1.29 -13.63 6.01
C SER A 188 0.85 -14.81 6.86
N PHE A 189 1.53 -15.05 7.97
CA PHE A 189 1.23 -16.14 8.89
C PHE A 189 0.35 -15.66 10.06
N PRO A 190 -0.53 -16.51 10.61
CA PRO A 190 -1.36 -16.15 11.75
C PRO A 190 -0.54 -15.90 13.01
N HIS A 191 0.57 -16.64 13.16
CA HIS A 191 1.54 -16.53 14.24
C HIS A 191 2.96 -16.42 13.67
N TYR A 192 3.91 -16.01 14.50
CA TYR A 192 5.32 -16.19 14.17
C TYR A 192 5.62 -17.68 14.02
N ILE A 193 6.37 -18.05 12.98
CA ILE A 193 6.77 -19.44 12.72
C ILE A 193 8.29 -19.59 12.76
N SER A 194 8.75 -20.78 13.15
CA SER A 194 10.16 -21.15 13.14
C SER A 194 10.68 -21.44 11.73
N SER A 195 12.00 -21.50 11.57
CA SER A 195 12.65 -21.95 10.34
C SER A 195 12.14 -23.30 9.83
N GLU A 196 11.98 -24.27 10.73
CA GLU A 196 11.51 -25.62 10.38
C GLU A 196 10.05 -25.60 9.89
N GLN A 197 9.19 -24.85 10.58
CA GLN A 197 7.79 -24.68 10.19
C GLN A 197 7.65 -23.97 8.85
N LEU A 198 8.50 -22.95 8.57
CA LEU A 198 8.52 -22.27 7.29
C LEU A 198 8.90 -23.22 6.16
N VAL A 199 10.00 -23.97 6.31
CA VAL A 199 10.45 -24.95 5.30
C VAL A 199 9.37 -26.00 5.06
N ALA A 200 8.78 -26.55 6.12
CA ALA A 200 7.72 -27.53 6.03
C ALA A 200 6.49 -26.98 5.27
N THR A 201 6.08 -25.75 5.59
CA THR A 201 4.95 -25.08 4.95
C THR A 201 5.22 -24.85 3.46
N LEU A 202 6.39 -24.31 3.10
CA LEU A 202 6.75 -24.04 1.70
C LEU A 202 6.84 -25.32 0.86
N LYS A 203 7.44 -26.39 1.40
CA LYS A 203 7.53 -27.71 0.74
C LYS A 203 6.15 -28.34 0.57
N GLN A 204 5.32 -28.35 1.63
CA GLN A 204 3.97 -28.91 1.58
C GLN A 204 3.11 -28.21 0.52
N LYS A 205 3.24 -26.90 0.38
CA LYS A 205 2.47 -26.08 -0.58
C LYS A 205 3.13 -25.95 -1.95
N GLN A 206 4.34 -26.49 -2.13
CA GLN A 206 5.14 -26.38 -3.37
C GLN A 206 5.30 -24.92 -3.83
N LEU A 207 5.65 -24.04 -2.89
CA LEU A 207 5.84 -22.61 -3.11
C LEU A 207 7.34 -22.27 -3.07
N ASP A 208 7.78 -21.48 -4.06
CA ASP A 208 9.16 -21.05 -4.18
C ASP A 208 9.34 -19.68 -3.51
N PRO A 209 10.11 -19.57 -2.40
CA PRO A 209 10.34 -18.30 -1.75
C PRO A 209 11.25 -17.40 -2.59
N VAL A 210 10.95 -16.11 -2.55
CA VAL A 210 11.71 -15.02 -3.16
C VAL A 210 12.29 -14.11 -2.09
N THR A 211 11.53 -13.87 -1.02
CA THR A 211 11.97 -13.05 0.12
C THR A 211 11.45 -13.62 1.41
N LEU A 212 12.31 -13.70 2.43
CA LEU A 212 11.92 -14.08 3.78
C LEU A 212 11.65 -12.82 4.60
N ASN A 213 10.48 -12.70 5.23
CA ASN A 213 10.18 -11.59 6.14
C ASN A 213 10.43 -12.04 7.58
N ILE A 214 11.47 -11.49 8.19
CA ILE A 214 12.03 -11.90 9.47
C ILE A 214 11.76 -10.82 10.51
N GLY A 215 11.57 -11.21 11.76
CA GLY A 215 11.64 -10.28 12.89
C GLY A 215 10.40 -10.31 13.76
N TRP A 216 10.40 -9.47 14.79
CA TRP A 216 9.38 -9.38 15.82
C TRP A 216 9.02 -7.91 16.04
N LYS A 217 7.71 -7.60 16.10
CA LYS A 217 7.19 -6.22 16.23
C LYS A 217 7.82 -5.27 15.18
N GLU A 218 8.44 -4.18 15.62
CA GLU A 218 9.02 -3.12 14.79
C GLU A 218 10.40 -3.48 14.22
N ASN A 219 11.04 -4.55 14.71
CA ASN A 219 12.37 -4.99 14.28
C ASN A 219 12.31 -5.95 13.08
N GLY A 220 11.41 -5.65 12.14
CA GLY A 220 11.19 -6.44 10.93
C GLY A 220 12.24 -6.16 9.85
N GLY A 221 12.59 -7.20 9.09
CA GLY A 221 13.49 -7.12 7.95
C GLY A 221 13.09 -8.07 6.82
N GLY A 222 13.78 -7.95 5.69
CA GLY A 222 13.64 -8.83 4.53
C GLY A 222 14.98 -9.43 4.15
N TYR A 223 14.99 -10.70 3.78
CA TYR A 223 16.12 -11.34 3.11
C TYR A 223 15.67 -11.83 1.73
N ASP A 224 16.16 -11.19 0.67
CA ASP A 224 15.93 -11.64 -0.70
C ASP A 224 16.83 -12.84 -1.02
N LEU A 225 16.23 -13.90 -1.53
CA LEU A 225 16.95 -15.10 -1.94
C LEU A 225 17.80 -14.79 -3.17
N LYS A 226 19.05 -15.29 -3.15
CA LYS A 226 19.93 -15.21 -4.32
C LYS A 226 19.51 -16.25 -5.36
N SER A 227 19.83 -15.99 -6.62
CA SER A 227 19.57 -16.95 -7.70
C SER A 227 20.22 -18.31 -7.41
N GLY A 228 19.39 -19.37 -7.36
CA GLY A 228 19.82 -20.74 -7.08
C GLY A 228 20.11 -21.05 -5.60
N GLU A 229 19.89 -20.10 -4.68
CA GLU A 229 20.00 -20.34 -3.24
C GLU A 229 18.85 -21.25 -2.77
N SER A 230 19.17 -22.31 -2.03
CA SER A 230 18.14 -23.16 -1.42
C SER A 230 17.40 -22.39 -0.31
N THR A 231 16.18 -22.82 0.02
CA THR A 231 15.41 -22.17 1.10
C THR A 231 16.16 -22.31 2.43
N GLU A 232 16.77 -23.45 2.69
CA GLU A 232 17.54 -23.74 3.89
C GLU A 232 18.81 -22.87 3.99
N ASP A 233 19.55 -22.70 2.88
CA ASP A 233 20.73 -21.81 2.85
C ASP A 233 20.33 -20.35 3.03
N ALA A 234 19.23 -19.91 2.42
CA ALA A 234 18.69 -18.57 2.59
C ALA A 234 18.30 -18.30 4.05
N ILE A 235 17.63 -19.25 4.71
CA ILE A 235 17.29 -19.16 6.14
C ILE A 235 18.55 -19.08 7.00
N LYS A 236 19.60 -19.85 6.68
CA LYS A 236 20.88 -19.80 7.40
C LYS A 236 21.56 -18.44 7.23
N SER A 237 21.61 -17.91 6.02
CA SER A 237 22.15 -16.59 5.72
C SER A 237 21.36 -15.48 6.41
N ALA A 238 20.04 -15.52 6.32
CA ALA A 238 19.11 -14.65 7.03
C ALA A 238 19.34 -14.67 8.55
N SER A 239 19.49 -15.87 9.14
CA SER A 239 19.76 -16.05 10.56
C SER A 239 21.06 -15.39 10.99
N LEU A 240 22.13 -15.59 10.21
CA LEU A 240 23.43 -14.98 10.48
C LEU A 240 23.37 -13.45 10.41
N HIS A 241 22.70 -12.91 9.39
CA HIS A 241 22.55 -11.45 9.24
C HIS A 241 21.70 -10.85 10.36
N HIS A 242 20.57 -11.49 10.70
CA HIS A 242 19.72 -11.02 11.78
C HIS A 242 20.43 -11.09 13.13
N ALA A 243 21.20 -12.15 13.41
CA ALA A 243 21.99 -12.23 14.63
C ALA A 243 23.01 -11.10 14.76
N ARG A 244 23.70 -10.73 13.66
CA ARG A 244 24.61 -9.57 13.66
C ARG A 244 23.87 -8.27 13.93
N PHE A 245 22.74 -8.06 13.28
CA PHE A 245 21.88 -6.90 13.50
C PHE A 245 21.45 -6.79 14.97
N VAL A 246 20.97 -7.88 15.57
CA VAL A 246 20.52 -7.89 16.97
C VAL A 246 21.68 -7.62 17.94
N SER A 247 22.87 -8.17 17.67
CA SER A 247 24.06 -7.87 18.47
C SER A 247 24.46 -6.39 18.39
N GLN A 248 24.45 -5.80 17.19
CA GLN A 248 24.74 -4.37 16.99
C GLN A 248 23.70 -3.50 17.68
N LEU A 249 22.41 -3.83 17.53
CA LEU A 249 21.31 -3.10 18.17
C LEU A 249 21.45 -3.09 19.70
N LEU A 250 21.85 -4.21 20.29
CA LEU A 250 22.08 -4.33 21.73
C LEU A 250 23.31 -3.53 22.18
N GLU A 251 24.40 -3.56 21.41
CA GLU A 251 25.59 -2.75 21.67
C GLU A 251 25.27 -1.26 21.65
N ASP A 252 24.59 -0.80 20.59
CA ASP A 252 24.16 0.60 20.43
C ASP A 252 23.24 1.04 21.57
N ALA A 253 22.27 0.21 21.94
CA ALA A 253 21.34 0.53 23.02
C ALA A 253 22.03 0.61 24.39
N ASN A 254 23.00 -0.27 24.66
CA ASN A 254 23.80 -0.22 25.88
C ASN A 254 24.69 1.03 25.91
N LEU A 255 25.35 1.36 24.80
CA LEU A 255 26.21 2.53 24.69
C LEU A 255 25.43 3.83 24.89
N GLN A 256 24.20 3.92 24.35
CA GLN A 256 23.34 5.08 24.54
C GLN A 256 22.99 5.30 26.01
N VAL A 257 22.57 4.25 26.72
CA VAL A 257 22.25 4.31 28.16
C VAL A 257 23.50 4.66 28.97
N GLU A 258 24.65 4.05 28.67
CA GLU A 258 25.92 4.34 29.34
C GLU A 258 26.33 5.80 29.16
N THR A 259 26.28 6.32 27.94
CA THR A 259 26.66 7.71 27.62
C THR A 259 25.79 8.70 28.38
N LEU A 260 24.47 8.49 28.43
CA LEU A 260 23.55 9.36 29.16
C LEU A 260 23.81 9.35 30.67
N ARG A 261 24.15 8.19 31.24
CA ARG A 261 24.53 8.05 32.65
C ARG A 261 25.85 8.77 32.95
N GLN A 262 26.85 8.66 32.07
CA GLN A 262 28.11 9.40 32.19
C GLN A 262 27.91 10.92 32.13
N GLN A 263 26.87 11.38 31.45
CA GLN A 263 26.46 12.79 31.39
C GLN A 263 25.63 13.25 32.61
N GLY A 264 25.34 12.36 33.57
CA GLY A 264 24.54 12.67 34.75
C GLY A 264 23.03 12.74 34.48
N THR A 265 22.56 12.21 33.35
CA THR A 265 21.12 12.07 33.07
C THR A 265 20.55 11.00 34.01
N ASN A 266 19.46 11.32 34.71
CA ASN A 266 18.80 10.34 35.58
C ASN A 266 17.86 9.41 34.78
N ASP A 267 17.48 8.29 35.38
CA ASP A 267 16.66 7.26 34.73
C ASP A 267 15.30 7.82 34.24
N ASP A 268 14.68 8.76 34.97
CA ASP A 268 13.41 9.40 34.60
C ASP A 268 13.50 10.22 33.30
N GLN A 269 14.67 10.82 33.03
CA GLN A 269 14.93 11.61 31.82
C GLN A 269 15.33 10.75 30.61
N MET A 270 15.64 9.47 30.82
CA MET A 270 16.13 8.56 29.78
C MET A 270 15.17 7.41 29.47
N ILE A 271 13.88 7.54 29.82
CA ILE A 271 12.84 6.54 29.52
C ILE A 271 12.93 6.01 28.07
N PRO A 272 13.06 6.84 27.02
CA PRO A 272 13.16 6.32 25.64
C PRO A 272 14.39 5.44 25.41
N ALA A 273 15.54 5.78 26.02
CA ALA A 273 16.76 5.00 25.89
C ALA A 273 16.66 3.66 26.66
N LEU A 274 16.02 3.67 27.83
CA LEU A 274 15.76 2.45 28.60
C LEU A 274 14.75 1.53 27.89
N GLU A 275 13.72 2.09 27.26
CA GLU A 275 12.78 1.33 26.43
C GLU A 275 13.48 0.72 25.21
N PHE A 276 14.36 1.49 24.55
CA PHE A 276 15.17 0.98 23.44
C PHE A 276 16.09 -0.17 23.88
N GLN A 277 16.80 -0.01 25.01
CA GLN A 277 17.64 -1.05 25.59
C GLN A 277 16.83 -2.29 25.98
N LYS A 278 15.66 -2.12 26.58
CA LYS A 278 14.76 -3.24 26.90
C LYS A 278 14.34 -3.98 25.63
N ASN A 279 13.91 -3.26 24.59
CA ASN A 279 13.52 -3.86 23.32
C ASN A 279 14.66 -4.64 22.66
N ALA A 280 15.89 -4.13 22.69
CA ALA A 280 17.06 -4.83 22.16
C ALA A 280 17.38 -6.10 22.97
N ASN A 281 17.26 -6.05 24.30
CA ASN A 281 17.43 -7.21 25.17
C ASN A 281 16.35 -8.28 24.95
N ASP A 282 15.08 -7.88 24.81
CA ASP A 282 13.96 -8.78 24.51
C ASP A 282 14.17 -9.50 23.17
N LEU A 283 14.66 -8.77 22.15
CA LEU A 283 14.96 -9.32 20.84
C LEU A 283 16.13 -10.31 20.88
N ASN A 284 17.22 -9.97 21.58
CA ASN A 284 18.36 -10.86 21.78
C ASN A 284 17.98 -12.13 22.54
N THR A 285 17.15 -11.99 23.58
CA THR A 285 16.63 -13.12 24.36
C THR A 285 15.76 -14.02 23.48
N THR A 286 14.85 -13.42 22.71
CA THR A 286 13.99 -14.16 21.76
C THR A 286 14.82 -14.91 20.73
N LEU A 287 15.85 -14.27 20.14
CA LEU A 287 16.73 -14.90 19.17
C LEU A 287 17.48 -16.10 19.77
N LYS A 288 18.00 -15.98 21.00
CA LYS A 288 18.70 -17.07 21.69
C LYS A 288 17.78 -18.24 22.04
N GLN A 289 16.55 -17.96 22.45
CA GLN A 289 15.60 -18.98 22.91
C GLN A 289 14.85 -19.66 21.75
N LYS A 290 14.43 -18.90 20.75
CA LYS A 290 13.49 -19.34 19.70
C LYS A 290 14.09 -19.30 18.30
N GLY A 291 15.32 -18.81 18.14
CA GLY A 291 15.91 -18.54 16.84
C GLY A 291 15.21 -17.40 16.12
N ILE A 292 15.42 -17.31 14.80
CA ILE A 292 14.70 -16.32 13.98
C ILE A 292 13.24 -16.69 13.84
N GLN A 293 12.39 -15.66 13.87
CA GLN A 293 10.95 -15.78 13.74
C GLN A 293 10.51 -15.15 12.42
N PHE A 294 9.65 -15.86 11.68
CA PHE A 294 9.10 -15.38 10.42
C PHE A 294 7.63 -15.04 10.58
N TYR A 295 7.19 -13.96 9.95
CA TYR A 295 5.78 -13.53 9.94
C TYR A 295 5.21 -13.42 8.53
N GLY A 296 6.06 -13.56 7.51
CA GLY A 296 5.65 -13.65 6.13
C GLY A 296 6.75 -14.15 5.22
N VAL A 297 6.39 -14.38 3.97
CA VAL A 297 7.32 -14.76 2.90
C VAL A 297 6.73 -14.28 1.59
N ARG A 298 7.57 -13.69 0.73
CA ARG A 298 7.21 -13.43 -0.66
C ARG A 298 7.54 -14.66 -1.47
N VAL A 299 6.60 -15.15 -2.27
CA VAL A 299 6.76 -16.35 -3.11
C VAL A 299 6.49 -16.04 -4.58
N ALA A 300 6.98 -16.89 -5.47
CA ALA A 300 6.55 -16.96 -6.86
C ALA A 300 5.84 -18.29 -7.10
N ALA A 301 4.62 -18.24 -7.63
CA ALA A 301 3.85 -19.44 -7.96
C ALA A 301 2.69 -19.14 -8.92
N THR A 302 2.12 -20.18 -9.51
CA THR A 302 0.89 -20.07 -10.29
C THR A 302 -0.29 -19.59 -9.44
N ALA A 303 -1.24 -18.89 -10.05
CA ALA A 303 -2.49 -18.49 -9.39
C ALA A 303 -3.21 -19.67 -8.71
N GLU A 304 -3.23 -20.84 -9.36
CA GLU A 304 -3.82 -22.06 -8.81
C GLU A 304 -3.14 -22.53 -7.51
N LYS A 305 -1.79 -22.58 -7.50
CA LYS A 305 -1.03 -22.94 -6.29
C LYS A 305 -1.25 -21.94 -5.16
N LEU A 306 -1.28 -20.65 -5.49
CA LEU A 306 -1.55 -19.59 -4.52
C LEU A 306 -2.95 -19.73 -3.91
N LEU A 307 -3.97 -20.06 -4.70
CA LEU A 307 -5.33 -20.28 -4.19
C LEU A 307 -5.42 -21.52 -3.30
N ALA A 308 -4.72 -22.60 -3.67
CA ALA A 308 -4.60 -23.80 -2.83
C ALA A 308 -3.93 -23.48 -1.48
N ALA A 309 -2.93 -22.60 -1.48
CA ALA A 309 -2.31 -22.10 -0.25
C ALA A 309 -3.28 -21.26 0.59
N ALA A 310 -4.09 -20.40 -0.04
CA ALA A 310 -5.08 -19.55 0.63
C ALA A 310 -6.22 -20.32 1.31
N SER A 311 -6.49 -21.54 0.85
CA SER A 311 -7.55 -22.39 1.40
C SER A 311 -7.21 -22.96 2.79
N ASP A 312 -5.93 -22.90 3.19
CA ASP A 312 -5.46 -23.36 4.51
C ASP A 312 -5.19 -22.17 5.43
N ASN A 313 -6.28 -21.63 5.98
CA ASN A 313 -6.23 -20.47 6.88
C ASN A 313 -5.51 -20.74 8.23
N ARG A 314 -5.22 -22.01 8.55
CA ARG A 314 -4.52 -22.38 9.79
C ARG A 314 -3.02 -22.15 9.69
N SER A 315 -2.44 -22.44 8.52
CA SER A 315 -1.01 -22.22 8.28
C SER A 315 -0.73 -20.86 7.63
N ILE A 316 -1.64 -20.37 6.78
CA ILE A 316 -1.44 -19.12 6.02
C ILE A 316 -2.67 -18.22 6.20
N ARG A 317 -2.49 -17.07 6.83
CA ARG A 317 -3.56 -16.10 7.10
C ARG A 317 -3.94 -15.31 5.85
N LEU A 318 -2.94 -14.88 5.09
CA LEU A 318 -3.11 -14.09 3.87
C LEU A 318 -2.26 -14.67 2.75
N VAL A 319 -2.84 -14.73 1.54
CA VAL A 319 -2.14 -14.88 0.28
C VAL A 319 -2.50 -13.66 -0.56
N ASP A 320 -1.57 -12.73 -0.66
CA ASP A 320 -1.79 -11.48 -1.39
C ASP A 320 -1.10 -11.55 -2.74
N PRO A 321 -1.83 -11.84 -3.84
CA PRO A 321 -1.21 -11.78 -5.15
C PRO A 321 -0.77 -10.33 -5.39
N LEU A 322 0.49 -10.08 -5.75
CA LEU A 322 1.00 -8.75 -6.07
C LEU A 322 0.54 -8.33 -7.47
N TRP A 323 -0.78 -8.33 -7.64
CA TRP A 323 -1.52 -8.06 -8.86
C TRP A 323 -2.20 -6.72 -8.72
N GLY A 324 -1.79 -5.75 -9.55
CA GLY A 324 -2.38 -4.42 -9.56
C GLY A 324 -3.48 -4.24 -10.62
N GLY A 325 -3.81 -5.28 -11.38
CA GLY A 325 -4.94 -5.25 -12.32
C GLY A 325 -4.85 -4.14 -13.37
N THR A 326 -6.00 -3.58 -13.69
CA THR A 326 -6.18 -2.43 -14.57
C THR A 326 -5.41 -1.21 -14.07
N ILE A 327 -5.32 -1.01 -12.76
CA ILE A 327 -4.57 0.09 -12.15
C ILE A 327 -3.08 0.00 -12.46
N GLU A 328 -2.49 -1.19 -12.30
CA GLU A 328 -1.09 -1.41 -12.70
C GLU A 328 -0.91 -1.18 -14.20
N TYR A 329 -1.84 -1.65 -15.03
CA TYR A 329 -1.79 -1.39 -16.46
C TYR A 329 -1.78 0.12 -16.73
N GLU A 330 -2.71 0.90 -16.20
CA GLU A 330 -2.77 2.36 -16.43
C GLU A 330 -1.51 3.10 -15.96
N ILE A 331 -0.98 2.73 -14.80
CA ILE A 331 0.14 3.45 -14.19
C ILE A 331 1.48 3.07 -14.85
N THR A 332 1.68 1.81 -15.23
CA THR A 332 2.93 1.34 -15.84
C THR A 332 3.23 1.97 -17.21
N HIS A 333 2.23 2.49 -17.92
CA HIS A 333 2.45 3.23 -19.17
C HIS A 333 3.08 4.61 -18.97
N VAL A 334 2.96 5.15 -17.76
CA VAL A 334 3.38 6.53 -17.45
C VAL A 334 4.57 6.54 -16.50
N TYR A 335 4.60 5.63 -15.52
CA TYR A 335 5.59 5.59 -14.46
C TYR A 335 6.13 4.17 -14.27
N PRO A 336 7.46 3.99 -14.13
CA PRO A 336 8.02 2.76 -13.58
C PRO A 336 7.36 2.42 -12.24
N THR A 337 6.77 1.23 -12.13
CA THR A 337 6.05 0.78 -10.94
C THR A 337 6.89 -0.13 -10.06
N ILE A 338 6.85 0.10 -8.76
CA ILE A 338 7.40 -0.76 -7.71
C ILE A 338 6.23 -1.26 -6.87
N LYS A 339 6.13 -2.58 -6.72
CA LYS A 339 5.12 -3.21 -5.85
C LYS A 339 5.72 -3.42 -4.47
N ILE A 340 5.03 -2.90 -3.45
CA ILE A 340 5.42 -2.96 -2.06
C ILE A 340 4.32 -3.68 -1.31
N ALA A 341 4.63 -4.87 -0.80
CA ALA A 341 3.77 -5.59 0.10
C ALA A 341 4.52 -5.84 1.40
N ILE A 342 3.84 -5.56 2.50
CA ILE A 342 4.33 -5.82 3.84
C ILE A 342 3.41 -6.91 4.39
N PRO A 343 3.95 -8.05 4.88
CA PRO A 343 3.11 -9.06 5.50
C PRO A 343 2.31 -8.44 6.65
N ILE A 344 1.06 -8.85 6.78
CA ILE A 344 0.24 -8.44 7.92
C ILE A 344 0.89 -9.02 9.18
N ALA A 345 1.00 -8.18 10.21
CA ALA A 345 1.49 -8.63 11.50
C ALA A 345 0.70 -9.86 12.00
N PRO A 346 1.38 -10.82 12.66
CA PRO A 346 0.70 -11.93 13.30
C PRO A 346 -0.42 -11.44 14.21
N GLN A 347 -1.47 -12.24 14.38
CA GLN A 347 -2.49 -11.92 15.37
C GLN A 347 -1.79 -11.85 16.72
N SER A 348 -1.95 -10.73 17.42
CA SER A 348 -1.51 -10.60 18.80
C SER A 348 -2.17 -11.74 19.57
N THR A 349 -1.41 -12.76 19.95
CA THR A 349 -1.82 -13.52 21.11
C THR A 349 -1.90 -12.47 22.20
N VAL A 350 -3.09 -12.21 22.73
CA VAL A 350 -3.18 -11.76 24.11
C VAL A 350 -2.36 -12.81 24.84
N THR A 351 -1.11 -12.49 25.17
CA THR A 351 -0.34 -13.32 26.10
C THR A 351 -1.23 -13.32 27.33
N PRO A 352 -1.79 -14.47 27.75
CA PRO A 352 -2.38 -14.50 29.08
C PRO A 352 -1.25 -14.05 30.00
N ASP A 353 -1.47 -13.00 30.79
CA ASP A 353 -0.53 -12.61 31.82
C ASP A 353 -0.18 -13.87 32.59
N MET A 354 1.07 -14.34 32.51
CA MET A 354 1.57 -15.44 33.33
C MET A 354 1.83 -14.97 34.76
N ASN A 355 0.94 -14.13 35.31
CA ASN A 355 1.00 -13.55 36.65
C ASN A 355 -0.25 -13.88 37.47
N GLU A 356 -0.86 -15.05 37.29
CA GLU A 356 -1.83 -15.62 38.23
C GLU A 356 -1.48 -17.07 38.58
N GLU A 357 -0.25 -17.30 39.06
CA GLU A 357 0.03 -18.43 39.97
C GLU A 357 0.96 -17.97 41.09
N SER A 358 0.42 -17.09 41.95
CA SER A 358 0.88 -16.98 43.33
C SER A 358 -0.31 -16.68 44.21
N GLU A 359 -1.12 -17.70 44.48
CA GLU A 359 -1.86 -17.88 45.74
C GLU A 359 -2.54 -19.26 45.73
N LYS A 360 -1.81 -20.27 46.22
CA LYS A 360 -2.34 -21.34 47.07
C LYS A 360 -1.25 -21.93 47.93
#